data_AF-A0A7J4LBE7-F1
#
_entry.id   AF-A0A7J4LBE7-F1
#
_cell.length_a   1.000
_cell.length_b   1.000
_cell.length_c   1.000
_cell.angle_alpha   90.00
_cell.angle_beta   90.00
_cell.angle_gamma   90.00
#
_symmetry.space_group_name_H-M   'P 1'
#
loop_
_entity.id
_entity.type
_entity.pdbx_description
1 polymer ?
#
loop_
_entity_poly.entity_id
_entity_poly.type
_entity_poly.pdbx_seq_one_letter_code
_entity_poly.pdbx_strand_id
1 'polypeptide(L)'
;MIEFRTLAYPSVLAVLKKIAEKESIEYDEVSLETLARRAGGDLRGAINDLQTLAENTKKLSKGDVDELSGRRQADTMINALMRILKTTSPEVALPALEDVDEDTDEIFLWIDENLPKEYKDHEDLAKAYDVLSRADVFRGRILRRQHWRFLVYINDLLTAGIALSKKERYPGFNKYTRTTRILKMWMFNQKNAKRKSIAGKIAEKTHTSSRRAIQDTLPYVRVIFKKNKAEAEKLAEYFELDDAEIDYLKK
;
A
#
# COMPACT_ATOMS: atom_id res chain seq x y z
N MET A 1 -9.08 19.85 6.99
CA MET A 1 -7.60 19.75 6.94
C MET A 1 -7.17 20.35 5.62
N ILE A 2 -6.26 21.33 5.62
CA ILE A 2 -5.77 21.97 4.39
C ILE A 2 -4.52 21.20 3.96
N GLU A 3 -4.50 20.70 2.73
CA GLU A 3 -3.38 19.93 2.18
C GLU A 3 -2.32 20.89 1.63
N PHE A 4 -1.08 20.76 2.11
CA PHE A 4 0.05 21.55 1.63
C PHE A 4 0.80 20.77 0.57
N ARG A 5 0.99 21.39 -0.61
CA ARG A 5 1.76 20.79 -1.71
C ARG A 5 3.23 21.14 -1.58
N THR A 6 4.10 20.28 -2.11
CA THR A 6 5.52 20.56 -2.26
C THR A 6 5.74 21.83 -3.09
N LEU A 7 6.73 22.63 -2.71
CA LEU A 7 7.04 23.86 -3.42
C LEU A 7 7.62 23.56 -4.80
N ALA A 8 7.22 24.34 -5.81
CA ALA A 8 7.82 24.27 -7.12
C ALA A 8 9.27 24.78 -7.05
N TYR A 9 10.14 24.17 -7.85
CA TYR A 9 11.55 24.53 -7.97
C TYR A 9 11.82 26.04 -8.08
N PRO A 10 11.10 26.81 -8.94
CA PRO A 10 11.37 28.25 -9.08
C PRO A 10 11.09 29.05 -7.80
N SER A 11 10.12 28.62 -7.00
CA SER A 11 9.79 29.27 -5.73
C SER A 11 10.89 29.06 -4.70
N VAL A 12 11.46 27.86 -4.63
CA VAL A 12 12.60 27.55 -3.74
C VAL A 12 13.83 28.37 -4.17
N LEU A 13 14.13 28.38 -5.47
CA LEU A 13 15.27 29.15 -6.01
C LEU A 13 15.15 30.64 -5.70
N ALA A 14 13.97 31.25 -5.86
CA ALA A 14 13.75 32.66 -5.56
C ALA A 14 14.03 33.01 -4.09
N VAL A 15 13.63 32.12 -3.17
CA VAL A 15 13.90 32.31 -1.73
C VAL A 15 15.40 32.16 -1.44
N LEU A 16 16.06 31.14 -2.01
CA LEU A 16 17.50 30.95 -1.83
C LEU A 16 18.32 32.12 -2.37
N LYS A 17 17.97 32.67 -3.56
CA LYS A 17 18.61 33.88 -4.11
C LYS A 17 18.50 35.06 -3.14
N LYS A 18 17.28 35.30 -2.63
CA LYS A 18 17.03 36.39 -1.67
C LYS A 18 17.82 36.23 -0.37
N ILE A 19 18.03 35.00 0.10
CA ILE A 19 18.85 34.72 1.29
C ILE A 19 20.33 34.93 0.97
N ALA A 20 20.82 34.39 -0.15
CA ALA A 20 22.21 34.55 -0.56
C ALA A 20 22.62 36.02 -0.73
N GLU A 21 21.75 36.84 -1.33
CA GLU A 21 21.97 38.28 -1.47
C GLU A 21 21.99 39.01 -0.12
N LYS A 22 21.09 38.67 0.80
CA LYS A 22 21.03 39.29 2.13
C LYS A 22 22.22 38.92 3.02
N GLU A 23 22.68 37.68 2.94
CA GLU A 23 23.81 37.16 3.73
C GLU A 23 25.17 37.41 3.06
N SER A 24 25.18 38.08 1.89
CA SER A 24 26.38 38.35 1.08
C SER A 24 27.18 37.09 0.75
N ILE A 25 26.48 36.03 0.35
CA ILE A 25 27.07 34.76 -0.10
C ILE A 25 27.34 34.88 -1.60
N GLU A 26 28.59 34.68 -2.04
CA GLU A 26 28.91 34.58 -3.46
C GLU A 26 28.44 33.22 -3.99
N TYR A 27 27.66 33.20 -5.07
CA TYR A 27 27.16 31.95 -5.64
C TYR A 27 27.28 31.94 -7.15
N ASP A 28 27.53 30.74 -7.69
CA ASP A 28 27.33 30.45 -9.10
C ASP A 28 25.85 30.08 -9.34
N GLU A 29 25.26 30.61 -10.40
CA GLU A 29 23.82 30.45 -10.67
C GLU A 29 23.45 28.99 -10.89
N VAL A 30 24.30 28.23 -11.60
CA VAL A 30 24.11 26.79 -11.85
C VAL A 30 24.16 25.99 -10.53
N SER A 31 25.02 26.40 -9.60
CA SER A 31 25.17 25.75 -8.30
C SER A 31 23.93 25.95 -7.42
N LEU A 32 23.38 27.17 -7.39
CA LEU A 32 22.15 27.47 -6.66
C LEU A 32 20.91 26.81 -7.29
N GLU A 33 20.85 26.76 -8.63
CA GLU A 33 19.83 25.98 -9.35
C GLU A 33 19.90 24.49 -8.99
N THR A 34 21.10 23.92 -8.98
CA THR A 34 21.30 22.50 -8.66
C THR A 34 20.85 22.20 -7.23
N LEU A 35 21.17 23.07 -6.27
CA LEU A 35 20.73 22.95 -4.88
C LEU A 35 19.19 23.00 -4.76
N ALA A 36 18.55 23.96 -5.43
CA ALA A 36 17.09 24.10 -5.43
C ALA A 36 16.38 22.89 -6.06
N ARG A 37 16.96 22.26 -7.11
CA ARG A 37 16.42 21.03 -7.70
C ARG A 37 16.57 19.84 -6.75
N ARG A 38 17.74 19.69 -6.12
CA ARG A 38 18.03 18.60 -5.17
C ARG A 38 17.15 18.66 -3.91
N ALA A 39 16.71 19.85 -3.51
CA ALA A 39 15.85 20.03 -2.36
C ALA A 39 14.43 19.41 -2.49
N GLY A 40 13.98 19.07 -3.71
CA GLY A 40 12.72 18.35 -3.92
C GLY A 40 11.47 19.06 -3.40
N GLY A 41 11.51 20.38 -3.26
CA GLY A 41 10.39 21.18 -2.73
C GLY A 41 10.35 21.34 -1.21
N ASP A 42 11.34 20.82 -0.47
CA ASP A 42 11.54 21.12 0.95
C ASP A 42 12.48 22.34 1.13
N LEU A 43 11.85 23.48 1.42
CA LEU A 43 12.53 24.76 1.62
C LEU A 43 13.40 24.77 2.87
N ARG A 44 12.98 24.12 3.96
CA ARG A 44 13.75 24.14 5.22
C ARG A 44 15.07 23.43 5.03
N GLY A 45 15.03 22.24 4.43
CA GLY A 45 16.25 21.53 4.07
C GLY A 45 17.11 22.35 3.11
N ALA A 46 16.51 23.04 2.11
CA ALA A 46 17.28 23.81 1.14
C ALA A 46 18.08 24.96 1.78
N ILE A 47 17.46 25.64 2.76
CA ILE A 47 18.10 26.70 3.54
C ILE A 47 19.23 26.12 4.40
N ASN A 48 19.00 24.98 5.04
CA ASN A 48 20.04 24.31 5.84
C ASN A 48 21.22 23.90 4.97
N ASP A 49 20.98 23.31 3.80
CA ASP A 49 22.06 22.91 2.90
C ASP A 49 22.85 24.14 2.42
N LEU A 50 22.16 25.24 2.05
CA LEU A 50 22.81 26.50 1.70
C LEU A 50 23.68 27.04 2.85
N GLN A 51 23.14 27.00 4.08
CA GLN A 51 23.88 27.43 5.26
C GLN A 51 25.12 26.56 5.46
N THR A 52 25.00 25.23 5.47
CA THR A 52 26.11 24.30 5.69
C THR A 52 27.23 24.49 4.67
N LEU A 53 26.90 24.74 3.39
CA LEU A 53 27.89 25.00 2.35
C LEU A 53 28.55 26.38 2.48
N ALA A 54 27.79 27.39 2.88
CA ALA A 54 28.27 28.77 2.93
C ALA A 54 28.85 29.19 4.29
N GLU A 55 28.72 28.37 5.34
CA GLU A 55 29.06 28.72 6.73
C GLU A 55 30.54 29.12 6.89
N ASN A 56 31.45 28.42 6.23
CA ASN A 56 32.90 28.65 6.37
C ASN A 56 33.49 29.54 5.26
N THR A 57 33.01 29.41 4.03
CA THR A 57 33.64 30.05 2.86
C THR A 57 32.89 31.28 2.38
N LYS A 58 31.61 31.46 2.74
CA LYS A 58 30.66 32.41 2.13
C LYS A 58 30.62 32.34 0.60
N LYS A 59 31.04 31.22 0.02
CA LYS A 59 31.02 30.97 -1.42
C LYS A 59 30.38 29.62 -1.70
N LEU A 60 29.51 29.58 -2.70
CA LEU A 60 28.89 28.37 -3.19
C LEU A 60 29.53 27.98 -4.52
N SER A 61 30.41 26.98 -4.52
CA SER A 61 30.99 26.42 -5.73
C SER A 61 30.26 25.15 -6.17
N LYS A 62 30.41 24.80 -7.45
CA LYS A 62 29.80 23.59 -8.02
C LYS A 62 30.31 22.31 -7.36
N GLY A 63 31.60 22.29 -6.97
CA GLY A 63 32.21 21.15 -6.27
C GLY A 63 31.56 20.89 -4.92
N ASP A 64 31.27 21.95 -4.16
CA ASP A 64 30.64 21.84 -2.84
C ASP A 64 29.20 21.31 -2.95
N VAL A 65 28.48 21.72 -3.99
CA VAL A 65 27.14 21.19 -4.28
C VAL A 65 27.22 19.73 -4.73
N ASP A 66 28.22 19.32 -5.51
CA ASP A 66 28.38 17.94 -5.96
C ASP A 66 28.81 16.98 -4.84
N GLU A 67 29.51 17.45 -3.81
CA GLU A 67 29.83 16.67 -2.60
C GLU A 67 28.61 16.39 -1.71
N LEU A 68 27.59 17.25 -1.73
CA LEU A 68 26.32 16.95 -1.09
C LEU A 68 25.63 15.79 -1.81
N SER A 69 25.54 14.64 -1.12
CA SER A 69 24.66 13.55 -1.54
C SER A 69 23.26 14.10 -1.75
N GLY A 70 22.67 13.87 -2.93
CA GLY A 70 21.28 14.24 -3.17
C GLY A 70 20.38 13.66 -2.08
N ARG A 71 19.38 14.42 -1.63
CA ARG A 71 18.42 13.89 -0.65
C ARG A 71 17.72 12.68 -1.26
N ARG A 72 17.72 11.57 -0.53
CA ARG A 72 16.88 10.42 -0.86
C ARG A 72 15.43 10.89 -0.89
N GLN A 73 14.82 10.86 -2.06
CA GLN A 73 13.41 11.11 -2.24
C GLN A 73 12.68 9.78 -2.13
N ALA A 74 11.51 9.79 -1.49
CA ALA A 74 10.65 8.63 -1.48
C ALA A 74 10.30 8.26 -2.93
N ASP A 75 10.66 7.05 -3.33
CA ASP A 75 10.29 6.50 -4.63
C ASP A 75 8.84 6.02 -4.58
N THR A 76 8.18 6.05 -5.73
CA THR A 76 6.80 5.57 -5.81
C THR A 76 6.76 4.04 -5.80
N MET A 77 5.71 3.48 -5.20
CA MET A 77 5.50 2.02 -5.22
C MET A 77 5.46 1.46 -6.66
N ILE A 78 4.96 2.23 -7.63
CA ILE A 78 4.92 1.83 -9.04
C ILE A 78 6.35 1.64 -9.60
N ASN A 79 7.28 2.53 -9.27
CA ASN A 79 8.67 2.43 -9.70
C ASN A 79 9.37 1.24 -9.04
N ALA A 80 9.12 1.03 -7.74
CA ALA A 80 9.62 -0.14 -7.02
C ALA A 80 9.13 -1.46 -7.65
N LEU A 81 7.82 -1.56 -7.94
CA LEU A 81 7.26 -2.72 -8.65
C LEU A 81 7.86 -2.90 -10.04
N MET A 82 8.18 -1.82 -10.76
CA MET A 82 8.86 -1.93 -12.05
C MET A 82 10.24 -2.55 -11.89
N ARG A 83 11.01 -2.12 -10.89
CA ARG A 83 12.34 -2.70 -10.59
C ARG A 83 12.21 -4.18 -10.24
N ILE A 84 11.31 -4.54 -9.33
CA ILE A 84 11.13 -5.92 -8.85
C ILE A 84 10.60 -6.84 -9.96
N LEU A 85 9.49 -6.47 -10.60
CA LEU A 85 8.78 -7.38 -11.49
C LEU A 85 9.42 -7.49 -12.88
N LYS A 86 10.15 -6.47 -13.36
CA LYS A 86 10.77 -6.49 -14.70
C LYS A 86 12.25 -6.90 -14.72
N THR A 87 12.96 -6.84 -13.59
CA THR A 87 14.38 -7.25 -13.56
C THR A 87 14.53 -8.75 -13.35
N THR A 88 15.64 -9.32 -13.82
CA THR A 88 16.13 -10.66 -13.42
C THR A 88 17.43 -10.58 -12.62
N SER A 89 17.94 -9.36 -12.37
CA SER A 89 19.15 -9.15 -11.58
C SER A 89 18.82 -8.89 -10.10
N PRO A 90 19.42 -9.64 -9.16
CA PRO A 90 19.26 -9.41 -7.72
C PRO A 90 19.73 -8.01 -7.31
N GLU A 91 20.81 -7.50 -7.91
CA GLU A 91 21.42 -6.21 -7.58
C GLU A 91 20.46 -5.03 -7.80
N VAL A 92 19.57 -5.15 -8.79
CA VAL A 92 18.55 -4.14 -9.09
C VAL A 92 17.31 -4.33 -8.22
N ALA A 93 16.99 -5.56 -7.85
CA ALA A 93 15.78 -5.89 -7.10
C ALA A 93 15.92 -5.56 -5.61
N LEU A 94 17.03 -5.93 -4.97
CA LEU A 94 17.24 -5.79 -3.53
C LEU A 94 16.97 -4.37 -2.98
N PRO A 95 17.53 -3.30 -3.58
CA PRO A 95 17.31 -1.94 -3.06
C PRO A 95 15.94 -1.36 -3.43
N ALA A 96 15.10 -2.08 -4.18
CA ALA A 96 13.89 -1.50 -4.78
C ALA A 96 12.86 -0.99 -3.74
N LEU A 97 12.88 -1.50 -2.51
CA LEU A 97 11.99 -1.09 -1.43
C LEU A 97 12.65 -0.15 -0.40
N GLU A 98 13.95 0.14 -0.50
CA GLU A 98 14.66 0.95 0.52
C GLU A 98 14.13 2.37 0.63
N ASP A 99 13.75 2.97 -0.50
CA ASP A 99 13.29 4.36 -0.58
C ASP A 99 11.76 4.47 -0.73
N VAL A 100 11.00 3.40 -0.47
CA VAL A 100 9.54 3.42 -0.59
C VAL A 100 8.89 3.68 0.77
N ASP A 101 8.09 4.74 0.86
CA ASP A 101 7.33 5.11 2.06
C ASP A 101 5.96 4.42 2.10
N GLU A 102 5.96 3.09 2.07
CA GLU A 102 4.75 2.26 2.19
C GLU A 102 4.92 1.22 3.30
N ASP A 103 3.83 0.90 3.99
CA ASP A 103 3.84 -0.17 4.98
C ASP A 103 4.13 -1.52 4.32
N THR A 104 4.86 -2.39 5.01
CA THR A 104 5.09 -3.77 4.59
C THR A 104 3.78 -4.47 4.20
N ASP A 105 2.71 -4.26 4.96
CA ASP A 105 1.39 -4.85 4.69
C ASP A 105 0.81 -4.40 3.33
N GLU A 106 0.99 -3.12 3.00
CA GLU A 106 0.57 -2.57 1.71
C GLU A 106 1.45 -3.10 0.57
N ILE A 107 2.76 -3.23 0.79
CA ILE A 107 3.70 -3.80 -0.18
C ILE A 107 3.27 -5.22 -0.57
N PHE A 108 2.88 -6.07 0.39
CA PHE A 108 2.34 -7.41 0.11
C PHE A 108 1.13 -7.36 -0.83
N LEU A 109 0.20 -6.44 -0.57
CA LEU A 109 -1.02 -6.29 -1.35
C LEU A 109 -0.75 -5.74 -2.76
N TRP A 110 0.18 -4.81 -2.89
CA TRP A 110 0.65 -4.29 -4.17
C TRP A 110 1.27 -5.39 -5.02
N ILE A 111 2.11 -6.24 -4.43
CA ILE A 111 2.76 -7.34 -5.13
C ILE A 111 1.73 -8.40 -5.55
N ASP A 112 0.85 -8.85 -4.63
CA ASP A 112 -0.20 -9.85 -4.91
C ASP A 112 -1.11 -9.43 -6.07
N GLU A 113 -1.54 -8.16 -6.08
CA GLU A 113 -2.44 -7.63 -7.11
C GLU A 113 -1.79 -7.52 -8.50
N ASN A 114 -0.46 -7.37 -8.58
CA ASN A 114 0.24 -7.08 -9.83
C ASN A 114 1.07 -8.26 -10.36
N LEU A 115 1.41 -9.25 -9.52
CA LEU A 115 2.06 -10.50 -9.93
C LEU A 115 1.40 -11.19 -11.13
N PRO A 116 0.09 -11.53 -11.11
CA PRO A 116 -0.56 -12.22 -12.23
C PRO A 116 -0.76 -11.30 -13.46
N LYS A 117 -0.62 -9.98 -13.28
CA LYS A 117 -0.65 -9.03 -14.40
C LYS A 117 0.65 -9.07 -15.19
N GLU A 118 1.79 -9.24 -14.51
CA GLU A 118 3.09 -9.31 -15.15
C GLU A 118 3.46 -10.74 -15.57
N TYR A 119 3.38 -11.73 -14.65
CA TYR A 119 3.91 -13.07 -14.88
C TYR A 119 2.83 -13.91 -15.55
N LYS A 120 3.06 -14.27 -16.82
CA LYS A 120 2.08 -15.00 -17.65
C LYS A 120 2.32 -16.50 -17.69
N ASP A 121 3.56 -16.94 -17.49
CA ASP A 121 3.86 -18.36 -17.36
C ASP A 121 3.38 -18.89 -16.00
N HIS A 122 2.76 -20.07 -16.02
CA HIS A 122 2.18 -20.66 -14.82
C HIS A 122 3.24 -21.14 -13.83
N GLU A 123 4.42 -21.59 -14.30
CA GLU A 123 5.49 -22.06 -13.41
C GLU A 123 6.15 -20.89 -12.69
N ASP A 124 6.44 -19.82 -13.43
CA ASP A 124 7.03 -18.60 -12.87
C ASP A 124 6.08 -17.95 -11.86
N LEU A 125 4.78 -17.89 -12.18
CA LEU A 125 3.76 -17.36 -11.27
C LEU A 125 3.64 -18.21 -10.00
N ALA A 126 3.66 -19.54 -10.13
CA ALA A 126 3.59 -20.44 -8.98
C ALA A 126 4.81 -20.27 -8.06
N LYS A 127 6.02 -20.17 -8.62
CA LYS A 127 7.25 -19.90 -7.86
C LYS A 127 7.20 -18.55 -7.14
N ALA A 128 6.74 -17.51 -7.82
CA ALA A 128 6.62 -16.19 -7.23
C ALA A 128 5.63 -16.18 -6.05
N TYR A 129 4.51 -16.91 -6.17
CA TYR A 129 3.56 -17.08 -5.07
C TYR A 129 4.10 -17.94 -3.91
N ASP A 130 4.93 -18.95 -4.18
CA ASP A 130 5.62 -19.70 -3.13
C ASP A 130 6.56 -18.79 -2.33
N VAL A 131 7.33 -17.94 -3.02
CA VAL A 131 8.21 -16.95 -2.38
C VAL A 131 7.39 -15.93 -1.57
N LEU A 132 6.31 -15.40 -2.14
CA LEU A 132 5.41 -14.47 -1.44
C LEU A 132 4.80 -15.11 -0.18
N SER A 133 4.40 -16.38 -0.29
CA SER A 133 3.88 -17.16 0.85
C SER A 133 4.93 -17.32 1.95
N ARG A 134 6.18 -17.61 1.59
CA ARG A 134 7.29 -17.70 2.56
C ARG A 134 7.54 -16.36 3.26
N ALA A 135 7.42 -15.23 2.54
CA ALA A 135 7.52 -13.90 3.14
C ALA A 135 6.39 -13.66 4.16
N ASP A 136 5.16 -14.06 3.85
CA ASP A 136 4.01 -13.96 4.77
C ASP A 136 4.19 -14.81 6.04
N VAL A 137 4.85 -15.97 5.94
CA VAL A 137 5.23 -16.77 7.12
C VAL A 137 6.16 -16.00 8.05
N PHE A 138 7.15 -15.28 7.52
CA PHE A 138 8.02 -14.41 8.33
C PHE A 138 7.25 -13.24 8.93
N ARG A 139 6.35 -12.63 8.15
CA ARG A 139 5.45 -11.58 8.64
C ARG A 139 4.60 -12.06 9.83
N GLY A 140 3.99 -13.24 9.73
CA GLY A 140 3.25 -13.85 10.83
C GLY A 140 4.11 -14.14 12.07
N ARG A 141 5.39 -14.48 11.89
CA ARG A 141 6.34 -14.64 13.01
C ARG A 141 6.66 -13.31 13.68
N ILE A 142 6.82 -12.22 12.92
CA ILE A 142 7.01 -10.87 13.47
C ILE A 142 5.81 -10.48 14.31
N LEU A 143 4.59 -10.60 13.79
CA LEU A 143 3.38 -10.22 14.53
C LEU A 143 3.24 -10.98 15.87
N ARG A 144 3.61 -12.26 15.91
CA ARG A 144 3.51 -13.09 17.12
C ARG A 144 4.65 -12.86 18.13
N ARG A 145 5.88 -12.62 17.66
CA ARG A 145 7.09 -12.60 18.52
C ARG A 145 7.75 -11.23 18.62
N GLN A 146 7.29 -10.24 17.86
CA GLN A 146 7.86 -8.89 17.77
C GLN A 146 9.35 -8.88 17.42
N HIS A 147 9.82 -9.91 16.70
CA HIS A 147 11.22 -10.04 16.32
C HIS A 147 11.47 -9.40 14.95
N TRP A 148 11.62 -8.08 14.94
CA TRP A 148 11.70 -7.24 13.74
C TRP A 148 12.90 -7.49 12.83
N ARG A 149 13.95 -8.18 13.30
CA ARG A 149 15.09 -8.59 12.45
C ARG A 149 14.66 -9.48 11.27
N PHE A 150 13.48 -10.09 11.33
CA PHE A 150 12.95 -10.85 10.19
C PHE A 150 12.52 -9.97 9.00
N LEU A 151 12.42 -8.65 9.16
CA LEU A 151 12.14 -7.73 8.05
C LEU A 151 13.18 -7.86 6.92
N VAL A 152 14.45 -8.14 7.25
CA VAL A 152 15.50 -8.35 6.23
C VAL A 152 15.10 -9.48 5.28
N TYR A 153 14.65 -10.62 5.82
CA TYR A 153 14.20 -11.74 4.99
C TYR A 153 12.91 -11.44 4.22
N ILE A 154 11.99 -10.66 4.80
CA ILE A 154 10.78 -10.24 4.09
C ILE A 154 11.15 -9.38 2.89
N ASN A 155 12.01 -8.38 3.08
CA ASN A 155 12.47 -7.51 2.00
C ASN A 155 13.20 -8.31 0.91
N ASP A 156 14.14 -9.19 1.28
CA ASP A 156 14.86 -10.05 0.32
C ASP A 156 13.90 -10.94 -0.50
N LEU A 157 12.90 -11.53 0.16
CA LEU A 157 11.92 -12.40 -0.50
C LEU A 157 10.99 -11.61 -1.41
N LEU A 158 10.44 -10.48 -0.94
CA LEU A 158 9.54 -9.62 -1.71
C LEU A 158 10.22 -8.95 -2.90
N THR A 159 11.53 -8.71 -2.82
CA THR A 159 12.32 -8.12 -3.89
C THR A 159 12.96 -9.18 -4.77
N ALA A 160 14.20 -9.57 -4.46
CA ALA A 160 15.01 -10.48 -5.27
C ALA A 160 14.37 -11.87 -5.37
N GLY A 161 13.75 -12.37 -4.31
CA GLY A 161 13.07 -13.68 -4.35
C GLY A 161 11.99 -13.74 -5.43
N ILE A 162 11.14 -12.71 -5.51
CA ILE A 162 10.11 -12.62 -6.54
C ILE A 162 10.73 -12.34 -7.91
N ALA A 163 11.67 -11.39 -7.99
CA ALA A 163 12.32 -11.03 -9.25
C ALA A 163 12.99 -12.22 -9.95
N LEU A 164 13.62 -13.12 -9.17
CA LEU A 164 14.31 -14.34 -9.63
C LEU A 164 13.38 -15.55 -9.81
N SER A 165 12.09 -15.43 -9.48
CA SER A 165 11.14 -16.52 -9.67
C SER A 165 10.78 -16.77 -11.14
N LYS A 166 11.10 -15.83 -12.02
CA LYS A 166 10.89 -15.93 -13.48
C LYS A 166 12.16 -16.29 -14.23
N LYS A 167 12.02 -17.05 -15.32
CA LYS A 167 13.15 -17.46 -16.18
C LYS A 167 13.68 -16.30 -17.03
N GLU A 168 12.77 -15.48 -17.54
CA GLU A 168 13.10 -14.38 -18.43
C GLU A 168 12.22 -13.16 -18.13
N ARG A 169 12.59 -12.01 -18.69
CA ARG A 169 11.80 -10.79 -18.55
C ARG A 169 10.58 -10.84 -19.46
N TYR A 170 9.41 -10.54 -18.89
CA TYR A 170 8.18 -10.37 -19.67
C TYR A 170 8.21 -9.02 -20.44
N PRO A 171 8.07 -9.05 -21.78
CA PRO A 171 7.92 -7.83 -22.56
C PRO A 171 6.51 -7.26 -22.41
N GLY A 172 6.39 -5.93 -22.43
CA GLY A 172 5.10 -5.24 -22.40
C GLY A 172 4.95 -4.24 -21.27
N PHE A 173 3.95 -3.38 -21.41
CA PHE A 173 3.57 -2.40 -20.41
C PHE A 173 2.32 -2.88 -19.66
N ASN A 174 2.46 -3.13 -18.36
CA ASN A 174 1.34 -3.39 -17.48
C ASN A 174 1.17 -2.20 -16.54
N LYS A 175 -0.06 -1.72 -16.42
CA LYS A 175 -0.39 -0.67 -15.46
C LYS A 175 -0.46 -1.29 -14.07
N TYR A 176 0.47 -0.90 -13.19
CA TYR A 176 0.40 -1.31 -11.79
C TYR A 176 -0.65 -0.50 -11.04
N THR A 177 -1.43 -1.20 -10.23
CA THR A 177 -2.53 -0.62 -9.48
C THR A 177 -2.54 -1.15 -8.06
N ARG A 178 -2.99 -0.33 -7.11
CA ARG A 178 -3.23 -0.76 -5.74
C ARG A 178 -4.32 -1.82 -5.71
N THR A 179 -4.29 -2.70 -4.71
CA THR A 179 -5.35 -3.70 -4.54
C THR A 179 -6.70 -3.04 -4.30
N THR A 180 -7.74 -3.63 -4.89
CA THR A 180 -9.14 -3.30 -4.57
C THR A 180 -9.75 -4.27 -3.58
N ARG A 181 -8.99 -5.28 -3.11
CA ARG A 181 -9.48 -6.38 -2.28
C ARG A 181 -10.06 -5.91 -0.95
N ILE A 182 -9.37 -5.00 -0.25
CA ILE A 182 -9.84 -4.46 1.04
C ILE A 182 -11.18 -3.73 0.85
N LEU A 183 -11.26 -2.87 -0.17
CA LEU A 183 -12.49 -2.16 -0.51
C LEU A 183 -13.62 -3.13 -0.85
N LYS A 184 -13.37 -4.14 -1.69
CA LYS A 184 -14.35 -5.18 -2.04
C LYS A 184 -14.82 -5.95 -0.80
N MET A 185 -13.90 -6.27 0.12
CA MET A 185 -14.24 -6.96 1.37
C MET A 185 -15.13 -6.09 2.27
N TRP A 186 -14.82 -4.79 2.40
CA TRP A 186 -15.66 -3.84 3.11
C TRP A 186 -17.06 -3.72 2.48
N MET A 187 -17.14 -3.53 1.16
CA MET A 187 -18.40 -3.46 0.41
C MET A 187 -19.21 -4.76 0.59
N PHE A 188 -18.55 -5.91 0.53
CA PHE A 188 -19.19 -7.21 0.74
C PHE A 188 -19.72 -7.37 2.16
N ASN A 189 -18.96 -6.93 3.17
CA ASN A 189 -19.39 -6.94 4.56
C ASN A 189 -20.60 -6.03 4.78
N GLN A 190 -20.59 -4.82 4.21
CA GLN A 190 -21.70 -3.88 4.27
C GLN A 190 -22.96 -4.45 3.60
N LYS A 191 -22.82 -5.02 2.40
CA LYS A 191 -23.93 -5.66 1.67
C LYS A 191 -24.54 -6.84 2.45
N ASN A 192 -23.72 -7.59 3.18
CA ASN A 192 -24.17 -8.74 3.95
C ASN A 192 -24.46 -8.43 5.43
N ALA A 193 -24.43 -7.15 5.85
CA ALA A 193 -24.63 -6.79 7.26
C ALA A 193 -25.97 -7.30 7.80
N LYS A 194 -27.08 -7.06 7.08
CA LYS A 194 -28.42 -7.57 7.44
C LYS A 194 -28.47 -9.10 7.50
N ARG A 195 -27.87 -9.77 6.51
CA ARG A 195 -27.78 -11.23 6.47
C ARG A 195 -27.05 -11.79 7.69
N LYS A 196 -25.95 -11.15 8.10
CA LYS A 196 -25.18 -11.54 9.29
C LYS A 196 -25.96 -11.28 10.59
N SER A 197 -26.69 -10.16 10.67
CA SER A 197 -27.57 -9.84 11.80
C SER A 197 -28.65 -10.92 12.01
N ILE A 198 -29.43 -11.21 10.97
CA ILE A 198 -30.47 -12.26 10.99
C ILE A 198 -29.88 -13.61 11.40
N ALA A 199 -28.74 -13.97 10.81
CA ALA A 199 -28.08 -15.23 11.13
C ALA A 199 -27.56 -15.28 12.58
N GLY A 200 -27.16 -14.16 13.17
CA GLY A 200 -26.81 -14.06 14.58
C GLY A 200 -27.99 -14.41 15.48
N LYS A 201 -29.15 -13.80 15.22
CA LYS A 201 -30.40 -14.06 15.97
C LYS A 201 -30.87 -15.51 15.85
N ILE A 202 -30.85 -16.06 14.63
CA ILE A 202 -31.17 -17.47 14.39
C ILE A 202 -30.18 -18.38 15.12
N ALA A 203 -28.88 -18.09 15.03
CA ALA A 203 -27.83 -18.88 15.67
C ALA A 203 -28.00 -18.94 17.19
N GLU A 204 -28.34 -17.82 17.81
CA GLU A 204 -28.59 -17.71 19.26
C GLU A 204 -29.75 -18.59 19.71
N LYS A 205 -30.91 -18.51 19.03
CA LYS A 205 -32.10 -19.30 19.37
C LYS A 205 -31.98 -20.78 19.02
N THR A 206 -31.16 -21.13 18.02
CA THR A 206 -30.97 -22.52 17.56
C THR A 206 -29.72 -23.19 18.13
N HIS A 207 -28.95 -22.49 18.97
CA HIS A 207 -27.66 -22.96 19.51
C HIS A 207 -26.69 -23.47 18.42
N THR A 208 -26.65 -22.78 17.27
CA THR A 208 -25.75 -23.09 16.17
C THR A 208 -24.77 -21.94 15.90
N SER A 209 -23.74 -22.16 15.09
CA SER A 209 -22.88 -21.05 14.66
C SER A 209 -23.57 -20.20 13.61
N SER A 210 -23.28 -18.89 13.54
CA SER A 210 -23.83 -18.01 12.51
C SER A 210 -23.51 -18.50 11.10
N ARG A 211 -22.35 -19.16 10.90
CA ARG A 211 -22.02 -19.79 9.61
C ARG A 211 -23.00 -20.90 9.25
N ARG A 212 -23.31 -21.79 10.19
CA ARG A 212 -24.27 -22.88 10.00
C ARG A 212 -25.68 -22.33 9.80
N ALA A 213 -26.12 -21.36 10.60
CA ALA A 213 -27.41 -20.70 10.43
C ALA A 213 -27.56 -20.07 9.02
N ILE A 214 -26.50 -19.45 8.49
CA ILE A 214 -26.50 -18.88 7.12
C ILE A 214 -26.64 -19.94 6.03
N GLN A 215 -25.99 -21.09 6.19
CA GLN A 215 -25.94 -22.14 5.17
C GLN A 215 -27.18 -23.03 5.21
N ASP A 216 -27.57 -23.46 6.40
CA ASP A 216 -28.50 -24.57 6.59
C ASP A 216 -29.91 -24.09 6.97
N THR A 217 -30.05 -22.93 7.62
CA THR A 217 -31.35 -22.47 8.15
C THR A 217 -31.93 -21.31 7.35
N LEU A 218 -31.12 -20.29 7.08
CA LEU A 218 -31.55 -19.04 6.44
C LEU A 218 -32.21 -19.24 5.06
N PRO A 219 -31.77 -20.17 4.18
CA PRO A 219 -32.45 -20.39 2.90
C PRO A 219 -33.92 -20.83 3.08
N TYR A 220 -34.20 -21.71 4.04
CA TYR A 220 -35.56 -22.16 4.33
C TYR A 220 -36.41 -21.06 4.96
N VAL A 221 -35.84 -20.30 5.90
CA VAL A 221 -36.53 -19.13 6.50
C VAL A 221 -36.92 -18.14 5.41
N ARG A 222 -36.04 -17.83 4.46
CA ARG A 222 -36.36 -16.96 3.33
C ARG A 222 -37.51 -17.50 2.47
N VAL A 223 -37.56 -18.81 2.21
CA VAL A 223 -38.68 -19.42 1.46
C VAL A 223 -39.99 -19.32 2.23
N ILE A 224 -39.97 -19.54 3.55
CA ILE A 224 -41.16 -19.41 4.40
C ILE A 224 -41.67 -17.97 4.38
N PHE A 225 -40.80 -16.98 4.54
CA PHE A 225 -41.14 -15.55 4.47
C PHE A 225 -41.77 -15.12 3.14
N LYS A 226 -41.47 -15.82 2.04
CA LYS A 226 -42.05 -15.56 0.71
C LYS A 226 -43.38 -16.27 0.47
N LYS A 227 -43.56 -17.48 1.01
CA LYS A 227 -44.69 -18.35 0.66
C LYS A 227 -45.79 -18.42 1.72
N ASN A 228 -45.45 -18.26 3.00
CA ASN A 228 -46.40 -18.44 4.10
C ASN A 228 -46.30 -17.30 5.11
N LYS A 229 -47.24 -16.36 5.01
CA LYS A 229 -47.26 -15.15 5.86
C LYS A 229 -47.50 -15.46 7.34
N ALA A 230 -48.37 -16.43 7.65
CA ALA A 230 -48.70 -16.78 9.03
C ALA A 230 -47.50 -17.39 9.77
N GLU A 231 -46.75 -18.29 9.12
CA GLU A 231 -45.54 -18.86 9.71
C GLU A 231 -44.37 -17.86 9.72
N ALA A 232 -44.33 -16.93 8.77
CA ALA A 232 -43.34 -15.85 8.76
C ALA A 232 -43.48 -14.91 9.96
N GLU A 233 -44.71 -14.57 10.36
CA GLU A 233 -44.98 -13.73 11.53
C GLU A 233 -44.53 -14.40 12.82
N LYS A 234 -44.83 -15.69 13.02
CA LYS A 234 -44.35 -16.47 14.17
C LYS A 234 -42.83 -16.54 14.24
N LEU A 235 -42.16 -16.76 13.10
CA LEU A 235 -40.70 -16.83 13.05
C LEU A 235 -40.06 -15.46 13.25
N ALA A 236 -40.69 -14.38 12.77
CA ALA A 236 -40.22 -13.02 13.00
C ALA A 236 -40.25 -12.68 14.49
N GLU A 237 -41.30 -13.05 15.20
CA GLU A 237 -41.42 -12.88 16.65
C GLU A 237 -40.42 -13.77 17.39
N TYR A 238 -40.35 -15.07 17.06
CA TYR A 238 -39.46 -16.02 17.74
C TYR A 238 -37.97 -15.65 17.61
N PHE A 239 -37.54 -15.16 16.44
CA PHE A 239 -36.17 -14.71 16.21
C PHE A 239 -35.96 -13.22 16.51
N GLU A 240 -36.97 -12.50 16.99
CA GLU A 240 -36.89 -11.07 17.32
C GLU A 240 -36.34 -10.22 16.16
N LEU A 241 -36.85 -10.46 14.94
CA LEU A 241 -36.41 -9.77 13.73
C LEU A 241 -36.98 -8.34 13.66
N ASP A 242 -36.16 -7.40 13.17
CA ASP A 242 -36.62 -6.03 12.93
C ASP A 242 -37.36 -5.90 11.58
N ASP A 243 -38.09 -4.80 11.39
CA ASP A 243 -38.84 -4.56 10.15
C ASP A 243 -37.93 -4.54 8.89
N ALA A 244 -36.70 -4.08 9.05
CA ALA A 244 -35.72 -3.96 7.96
C ALA A 244 -35.10 -5.32 7.56
N GLU A 245 -35.07 -6.28 8.47
CA GLU A 245 -34.67 -7.68 8.32
C GLU A 245 -35.81 -8.50 7.74
N ILE A 246 -37.04 -8.26 8.18
CA ILE A 246 -38.25 -8.87 7.62
C ILE A 246 -38.40 -8.47 6.14
N ASP A 247 -38.23 -7.19 5.79
CA ASP A 247 -38.21 -6.72 4.40
C ASP A 247 -37.09 -7.39 3.58
N TYR A 248 -35.92 -7.58 4.18
CA TYR A 248 -34.80 -8.28 3.53
C TYR A 248 -35.11 -9.76 3.23
N LEU A 249 -35.86 -10.44 4.10
CA LEU A 249 -36.26 -11.85 3.90
C LEU A 249 -37.40 -12.01 2.90
N LYS A 250 -38.26 -10.99 2.76
CA LYS A 250 -39.36 -10.96 1.77
C LYS A 250 -38.86 -10.74 0.33
N LYS A 251 -37.73 -10.02 0.17
CA LYS A 251 -37.06 -9.81 -1.13
C LYS A 251 -36.47 -11.10 -1.70
#